data_AF-A0A4R8SC82-F1
#
_entry.id   AF-A0A4R8SC82-F1
#
_cell.length_a   1.000
_cell.length_b   1.000
_cell.length_c   1.000
_cell.angle_alpha   90.00
_cell.angle_beta   90.00
_cell.angle_gamma   90.00
#
_symmetry.space_group_name_H-M   'P 1'
#
loop_
_entity.id
_entity.type
_entity.pdbx_description
1 polymer ?
#
loop_
_entity_poly.entity_id
_entity_poly.type
_entity_poly.pdbx_seq_one_letter_code
_entity_poly.pdbx_strand_id
1 'polypeptide(L)'
;MTNEVAQANGYTTGGIAVTLALSGTTSVTASFSSNPTWTASGGSIVARWAVLYELGGNVLCYVLLDNTPADVTTTNGNSLTIDADGSPAPVFTLA
;
A
#
# COMPACT_ATOMS: atom_id res chain seq x y z
N MET A 1 13.34 -6.51 1.88
CA MET A 1 12.80 -6.11 0.56
C MET A 1 13.90 -5.41 -0.23
N THR A 2 14.08 -5.70 -1.52
CA THR A 2 14.98 -4.93 -2.38
C THR A 2 14.22 -3.78 -3.04
N ASN A 3 14.85 -2.62 -3.21
CA ASN A 3 14.28 -1.44 -3.88
C ASN A 3 13.05 -0.83 -3.18
N GLU A 4 12.93 -1.01 -1.87
CA GLU A 4 11.98 -0.24 -1.06
C GLU A 4 12.41 1.23 -0.97
N VAL A 5 11.44 2.14 -0.84
CA VAL A 5 11.69 3.56 -0.60
C VAL A 5 12.48 3.72 0.71
N ALA A 6 13.61 4.44 0.63
CA ALA A 6 14.43 4.72 1.80
C ALA A 6 13.71 5.68 2.76
N GLN A 7 13.99 5.55 4.07
CA GLN A 7 13.44 6.42 5.11
C GLN A 7 13.82 7.89 4.88
N ALA A 8 12.88 8.64 4.34
CA ALA A 8 12.99 10.05 4.03
C ALA A 8 11.62 10.62 3.64
N ASN A 9 11.50 11.94 3.63
CA ASN A 9 10.38 12.66 3.04
C ASN A 9 8.99 12.26 3.59
N GLY A 10 8.91 11.77 4.83
CA GLY A 10 7.67 11.29 5.45
C GLY A 10 7.34 9.81 5.18
N TYR A 11 8.20 9.07 4.45
CA TYR A 11 8.06 7.63 4.26
C TYR A 11 8.80 6.82 5.34
N THR A 12 8.09 5.87 5.95
CA THR A 12 8.67 4.92 6.91
C THR A 12 9.00 3.59 6.22
N THR A 13 10.28 3.23 6.18
CA THR A 13 10.78 1.93 5.69
C THR A 13 10.25 0.81 6.58
N GLY A 14 9.84 -0.29 5.97
CA GLY A 14 8.96 -1.30 6.53
C GLY A 14 7.47 -1.00 6.28
N GLY A 15 7.14 0.20 5.81
CA GLY A 15 5.76 0.62 5.57
C GLY A 15 4.96 0.88 6.85
N ILE A 16 3.64 0.75 6.74
CA ILE A 16 2.67 0.92 7.83
C ILE A 16 2.05 -0.43 8.12
N ALA A 17 1.99 -0.82 9.39
CA ALA A 17 1.25 -2.00 9.82
C ALA A 17 -0.25 -1.80 9.55
N VAL A 18 -0.87 -2.76 8.87
CA VAL A 18 -2.29 -2.71 8.50
C VAL A 18 -3.07 -3.85 9.15
N THR A 19 -4.33 -3.57 9.47
CA THR A 19 -5.29 -4.59 9.89
C THR A 19 -6.22 -4.90 8.74
N LEU A 20 -6.35 -6.19 8.39
CA LEU A 20 -7.29 -6.63 7.37
C LEU A 20 -8.65 -6.92 8.00
N ALA A 21 -9.72 -6.39 7.39
CA ALA A 21 -11.08 -6.82 7.62
C ALA A 21 -11.42 -7.93 6.62
N LEU A 22 -11.91 -9.06 7.12
CA LEU A 22 -12.29 -10.20 6.29
C LEU A 22 -13.82 -10.34 6.24
N SER A 23 -14.36 -10.66 5.08
CA SER A 23 -15.79 -10.92 4.89
C SER A 23 -16.03 -12.06 3.90
N GLY A 24 -17.19 -12.71 4.01
CA GLY A 24 -17.54 -13.89 3.21
C GLY A 24 -17.03 -15.21 3.81
N THR A 25 -17.62 -16.32 3.37
CA THR A 25 -17.32 -17.67 3.89
C THR A 25 -16.98 -18.69 2.80
N THR A 26 -17.37 -18.41 1.55
CA THR A 26 -17.05 -19.22 0.36
C THR A 26 -15.99 -18.54 -0.48
N SER A 27 -16.17 -17.24 -0.74
CA SER A 27 -15.10 -16.35 -1.21
C SER A 27 -14.80 -15.35 -0.10
N VAL A 28 -13.54 -15.27 0.32
CA VAL A 28 -13.11 -14.39 1.41
C VAL A 28 -12.53 -13.12 0.81
N THR A 29 -13.20 -12.00 1.05
CA THR A 29 -12.71 -10.67 0.71
C THR A 29 -11.90 -10.11 1.86
N ALA A 30 -10.66 -9.71 1.57
CA ALA A 30 -9.81 -8.97 2.49
C ALA A 30 -9.79 -7.48 2.09
N SER A 31 -10.07 -6.58 3.02
CA SER A 31 -9.95 -5.12 2.85
C SER A 31 -9.13 -4.50 3.98
N PHE A 32 -8.63 -3.27 3.80
CA PHE A 32 -8.01 -2.54 4.91
C PHE A 32 -9.09 -2.03 5.88
N SER A 33 -8.86 -2.21 7.18
CA SER A 33 -9.71 -1.56 8.21
C SER A 33 -9.53 -0.03 8.19
N SER A 34 -8.33 0.42 7.83
CA SER A 34 -8.01 1.81 7.52
C SER A 34 -6.88 1.85 6.50
N ASN A 35 -7.00 2.68 5.47
CA ASN A 35 -6.00 2.75 4.41
C ASN A 35 -4.66 3.29 4.93
N PRO A 36 -3.53 2.60 4.65
CA PRO A 36 -2.22 3.12 5.00
C PRO A 36 -1.94 4.38 4.17
N THR A 37 -1.52 5.43 4.87
CA THR A 37 -1.28 6.75 4.28
C THR A 37 0.03 7.34 4.80
N TRP A 38 0.85 7.84 3.88
CA TRP A 38 2.04 8.64 4.19
C TRP A 38 1.84 10.07 3.70
N THR A 39 2.16 11.05 4.54
CA THR A 39 2.21 12.46 4.13
C THR A 39 3.63 12.80 3.71
N ALA A 40 3.81 13.19 2.45
CA ALA A 40 5.09 13.65 1.95
C ALA A 40 5.50 14.93 2.70
N SER A 41 6.68 14.93 3.32
CA SER A 41 7.15 16.04 4.17
C SER A 41 8.66 16.24 4.05
N GLY A 42 9.10 17.44 3.70
CA GLY A 42 10.52 17.76 3.49
C GLY A 42 11.06 17.35 2.11
N GLY A 43 10.21 16.77 1.26
CA GLY A 43 10.52 16.35 -0.11
C GLY A 43 9.37 15.54 -0.71
N SER A 44 9.59 14.93 -1.88
CA SER A 44 8.62 14.05 -2.52
C SER A 44 8.86 12.59 -2.14
N ILE A 45 7.79 11.80 -2.13
CA ILE A 45 7.84 10.33 -2.13
C ILE A 45 7.70 9.88 -3.58
N VAL A 46 8.61 9.04 -4.06
CA VAL A 46 8.57 8.47 -5.42
C VAL A 46 8.52 6.96 -5.30
N ALA A 47 7.48 6.33 -5.85
CA ALA A 47 7.27 4.89 -5.78
C ALA A 47 6.55 4.38 -7.03
N ARG A 48 6.84 3.14 -7.43
CA ARG A 48 6.21 2.48 -8.59
C ARG A 48 5.19 1.42 -8.21
N TRP A 49 5.42 0.76 -7.09
CA TRP A 49 4.62 -0.35 -6.60
C TRP A 49 4.45 -0.27 -5.09
N ALA A 50 3.38 -0.89 -4.59
CA ALA A 50 3.18 -1.16 -3.17
C ALA A 50 3.04 -2.66 -2.94
N VAL A 51 3.43 -3.11 -1.75
CA VAL A 51 3.44 -4.52 -1.37
C VAL A 51 2.81 -4.69 0.00
N LEU A 52 1.93 -5.68 0.11
CA LEU A 52 1.44 -6.20 1.38
C LEU A 52 2.23 -7.46 1.70
N TYR A 53 2.82 -7.51 2.89
CA TYR A 53 3.67 -8.61 3.32
C TYR A 53 3.52 -8.89 4.81
N GLU A 54 3.89 -10.10 5.22
CA GLU A 54 3.97 -10.48 6.63
C GLU A 54 5.35 -10.08 7.19
N LEU A 55 5.37 -9.45 8.37
CA LEU A 55 6.62 -9.07 9.01
C LEU A 55 7.48 -10.29 9.34
N GLY A 56 8.65 -10.39 8.72
CA GLY A 56 9.52 -11.57 8.84
C GLY A 56 9.06 -12.79 8.02
N GLY A 57 8.01 -12.62 7.20
CA GLY A 57 7.43 -13.66 6.36
C GLY A 57 7.45 -13.32 4.87
N ASN A 58 6.41 -13.77 4.17
CA ASN A 58 6.31 -13.67 2.71
C ASN A 58 5.54 -12.42 2.25
N VAL A 59 5.70 -12.09 0.97
CA VAL A 59 4.81 -11.16 0.27
C VAL A 59 3.46 -11.83 0.02
N LEU A 60 2.37 -11.16 0.38
CA LEU A 60 1.00 -11.63 0.14
C LEU A 60 0.52 -11.16 -1.23
N CYS A 61 0.66 -9.88 -1.53
CA CYS A 61 0.31 -9.30 -2.82
C CYS A 61 1.10 -8.02 -3.12
N TYR A 62 1.10 -7.61 -4.38
CA TYR A 62 1.67 -6.34 -4.83
C TYR A 62 0.75 -5.68 -5.84
N VAL A 63 0.90 -4.37 -5.99
CA VAL A 63 0.16 -3.57 -6.96
C VAL A 63 1.09 -2.55 -7.61
N LEU A 64 0.90 -2.29 -8.91
CA LEU A 64 1.50 -1.14 -9.57
C LEU A 64 0.67 0.10 -9.23
N LEU A 65 1.32 1.19 -8.82
CA LEU A 65 0.64 2.43 -8.47
C LEU A 65 0.11 3.18 -9.70
N ASP A 66 0.63 2.83 -10.88
CA ASP A 66 0.25 3.36 -12.17
C ASP A 66 -0.02 2.21 -13.16
N ASN A 67 -1.04 2.37 -14.00
CA ASN A 67 -1.45 1.33 -14.96
C ASN A 67 -0.56 1.29 -16.23
N THR A 68 0.30 2.28 -16.43
CA THR A 68 1.34 2.37 -17.45
C THR A 68 2.74 2.27 -16.83
N PRO A 69 3.00 1.19 -16.05
CA PRO A 69 4.09 1.02 -15.08
C PRO A 69 5.09 2.17 -14.91
N ALA A 70 4.62 3.33 -14.43
CA ALA A 70 5.44 4.51 -14.18
C ALA A 70 5.69 4.75 -12.69
N ASP A 71 6.73 5.54 -12.39
CA ASP A 71 6.95 6.04 -11.03
C ASP A 71 5.87 7.10 -10.71
N VAL A 72 5.17 6.89 -9.60
CA VAL A 72 4.23 7.84 -9.03
C VAL A 72 4.98 8.75 -8.07
N THR A 73 4.81 10.07 -8.24
CA THR A 73 5.42 11.09 -7.39
C THR A 73 4.36 11.77 -6.53
N THR A 74 4.44 11.57 -5.22
CA THR A 74 3.66 12.33 -4.23
C THR A 74 4.49 13.52 -3.76
N THR A 75 4.10 14.72 -4.16
CA THR A 75 4.79 15.97 -3.81
C THR A 75 4.58 16.38 -2.37
N ASN A 76 5.55 17.10 -1.78
CA ASN A 76 5.51 17.63 -0.43
C ASN A 76 4.14 18.26 -0.05
N GLY A 77 3.63 17.93 1.12
CA GLY A 77 2.32 18.35 1.62
C GLY A 77 1.14 17.49 1.16
N ASN A 78 1.34 16.55 0.23
CA ASN A 78 0.30 15.64 -0.26
C ASN A 78 0.41 14.26 0.37
N SER A 79 -0.68 13.50 0.30
CA SER A 79 -0.77 12.14 0.84
C SER A 79 -0.59 11.09 -0.25
N LEU A 80 0.27 10.11 0.03
CA LEU A 80 0.30 8.82 -0.66
C LEU A 80 -0.59 7.87 0.13
N THR A 81 -1.76 7.54 -0.40
CA THR A 81 -2.69 6.59 0.21
C THR A 81 -2.78 5.36 -0.66
N ILE A 82 -2.59 4.18 -0.08
CA ILE A 82 -2.90 2.91 -0.75
C ILE A 82 -4.34 2.58 -0.41
N ASP A 83 -5.22 2.89 -1.34
CA ASP A 83 -6.64 2.58 -1.26
C ASP A 83 -6.91 1.27 -2.01
N ALA A 84 -7.78 0.43 -1.45
CA ALA A 84 -8.44 -0.61 -2.24
C ALA A 84 -9.59 0.08 -2.98
N ASP A 85 -9.70 -0.05 -4.31
CA ASP A 85 -10.47 0.90 -5.13
C ASP A 85 -11.90 1.24 -4.63
N GLY A 86 -12.06 2.35 -3.91
CA GLY A 86 -13.38 2.79 -3.46
C GLY A 86 -14.04 1.91 -2.38
N SER A 87 -15.14 2.42 -1.83
CA SER A 87 -15.80 1.76 -0.70
C SER A 87 -16.94 0.84 -1.15
N PRO A 88 -16.88 -0.47 -0.86
CA PRO A 88 -15.73 -1.25 -0.40
C PRO A 88 -15.21 -2.19 -1.51
N ALA A 89 -14.05 -1.90 -2.09
CA ALA A 89 -13.33 -2.87 -2.91
C ALA A 89 -12.35 -3.71 -2.08
N PRO A 90 -12.20 -5.00 -2.43
CA PRO A 90 -11.24 -5.89 -1.82
C PRO A 90 -9.80 -5.49 -2.17
N VAL A 91 -8.88 -5.61 -1.22
CA VAL A 91 -7.43 -5.70 -1.50
C VAL A 91 -7.12 -6.98 -2.27
N PHE A 92 -7.77 -8.09 -1.91
CA PHE A 92 -7.83 -9.33 -2.71
C PHE A 92 -9.00 -10.20 -2.25
N THR A 93 -9.43 -11.12 -3.11
CA THR A 93 -10.42 -12.15 -2.80
C THR A 93 -9.78 -13.53 -2.93
N LEU A 94 -9.97 -14.38 -1.93
CA LEU A 94 -9.61 -15.79 -1.96
C LEU A 94 -10.84 -16.61 -2.37
N ALA A 95 -10.70 -17.46 -3.39
CA ALA A 95 -11.74 -18.35 -3.91
C ALA A 95 -11.53 -19.79 -3.45
#